data_AF-A0A959PFP0-F1
#
_entry.id   AF-A0A959PFP0-F1
#
_cell.length_a   1.000
_cell.length_b   1.000
_cell.length_c   1.000
_cell.angle_alpha   90.00
_cell.angle_beta   90.00
_cell.angle_gamma   90.00
#
_symmetry.space_group_name_H-M   'P 1'
#
loop_
_entity.id
_entity.type
_entity.pdbx_description
1 polymer ?
#
loop_
_entity_poly.entity_id
_entity_poly.type
_entity_poly.pdbx_seq_one_letter_code
_entity_poly.pdbx_strand_id
1 'polypeptide(L)'
;MSENRKYILDKFEEYLYENYKSFCERHKLEESLTGFITFLIDQELVPTTNIKKYTVLHEYENLHQKLPAQKTRAVHTLAERFNISERSVWGILQGNKNS
;
A
#
# COMPACT_ATOMS: atom_id res chain seq x y z
N MET A 1 21.48 -19.25 6.51
CA MET A 1 20.37 -18.80 5.63
C MET A 1 19.85 -17.39 5.96
N SER A 2 20.11 -16.78 7.12
CA SER A 2 19.65 -15.41 7.44
C SER A 2 20.53 -14.30 6.84
N GLU A 3 21.85 -14.50 6.77
CA GLU A 3 22.80 -13.47 6.29
C GLU A 3 22.57 -13.05 4.83
N ASN A 4 22.25 -14.01 3.96
CA ASN A 4 21.95 -13.72 2.55
C ASN A 4 20.67 -12.87 2.40
N ARG A 5 19.62 -13.16 3.20
CA ARG A 5 18.40 -12.35 3.19
C ARG A 5 18.65 -10.91 3.66
N LYS A 6 19.49 -10.73 4.68
CA LYS A 6 19.86 -9.40 5.15
C LYS A 6 20.63 -8.63 4.08
N TYR A 7 21.63 -9.25 3.47
CA TYR A 7 22.41 -8.61 2.41
C TYR A 7 21.57 -8.18 1.21
N ILE A 8 20.61 -9.01 0.78
CA ILE A 8 19.68 -8.64 -0.30
C ILE A 8 18.84 -7.41 0.09
N LEU A 9 18.35 -7.35 1.33
CA LEU A 9 17.58 -6.20 1.81
C LEU A 9 18.43 -4.93 1.88
N ASP A 10 19.65 -5.04 2.41
CA ASP A 10 20.60 -3.92 2.49
C ASP A 10 20.89 -3.36 1.09
N LYS A 11 21.13 -4.24 0.10
CA LYS A 11 21.35 -3.83 -1.30
C LYS A 11 20.12 -3.29 -1.98
N PHE A 12 18.95 -3.85 -1.70
CA PHE A 12 17.70 -3.31 -2.20
C PHE A 12 17.50 -1.87 -1.73
N GLU A 13 17.71 -1.58 -0.44
CA GLU A 13 17.59 -0.24 0.13
C GLU A 13 18.60 0.75 -0.49
N GLU A 14 19.87 0.34 -0.61
CA GLU A 14 20.93 1.13 -1.25
C GLU A 14 20.53 1.55 -2.68
N TYR A 15 20.14 0.59 -3.53
CA TYR A 15 19.77 0.87 -4.91
C TYR A 15 18.50 1.70 -5.02
N LEU A 16 17.54 1.50 -4.13
CA LEU A 16 16.29 2.25 -4.10
C LEU A 16 16.55 3.73 -3.85
N TYR A 17 17.38 4.04 -2.86
CA TYR A 17 17.72 5.40 -2.49
C TYR A 17 18.55 6.10 -3.58
N GLU A 18 19.56 5.42 -4.12
CA GLU A 18 20.38 5.95 -5.22
C GLU A 18 19.56 6.25 -6.48
N ASN A 19 18.63 5.35 -6.83
CA ASN A 19 17.76 5.53 -7.99
C ASN A 19 16.78 6.68 -7.79
N TYR A 20 16.20 6.82 -6.60
CA TYR A 20 15.29 7.93 -6.29
C TYR A 20 16.03 9.27 -6.33
N LYS A 21 17.21 9.35 -5.71
CA LYS A 21 18.04 10.56 -5.74
C LYS A 21 18.38 10.96 -7.18
N SER A 22 18.83 9.99 -7.99
CA SER A 22 19.12 10.20 -9.41
C SER A 22 17.88 10.67 -10.19
N PHE A 23 16.69 10.14 -9.86
CA PHE A 23 15.43 10.61 -10.42
C PHE A 23 15.15 12.07 -10.05
N CYS A 24 15.25 12.43 -8.77
CA CYS A 24 15.06 13.79 -8.30
C CYS A 24 16.03 14.78 -8.98
N GLU A 25 17.31 14.44 -9.09
CA GLU A 25 18.33 15.27 -9.75
C GLU A 25 18.00 15.49 -11.23
N ARG A 26 17.67 14.42 -11.98
CA ARG A 26 17.31 14.51 -13.41
C ARG A 26 16.06 15.37 -13.65
N HIS A 27 15.10 15.32 -12.74
CA HIS A 27 13.82 16.02 -12.86
C HIS A 27 13.78 17.36 -12.11
N LYS A 28 14.88 17.77 -11.46
CA LYS A 28 14.98 18.98 -10.62
C LYS A 28 13.89 19.03 -9.55
N LEU A 29 13.64 17.88 -8.91
CA LEU A 29 12.69 17.73 -7.81
C LEU A 29 13.45 17.74 -6.48
N GLU A 30 12.82 18.27 -5.44
CA GLU A 30 13.31 18.10 -4.07
C GLU A 30 12.98 16.69 -3.56
N GLU A 31 13.92 16.08 -2.83
CA GLU A 31 13.69 14.81 -2.14
C GLU A 31 12.61 14.99 -1.07
N SER A 32 11.52 14.24 -1.18
CA SER A 32 10.48 14.17 -0.14
C SER A 32 10.03 12.73 0.09
N LEU A 33 9.49 12.45 1.28
CA LEU A 33 8.92 11.14 1.59
C LEU A 33 7.75 10.79 0.65
N THR A 34 6.89 11.76 0.36
CA THR A 34 5.78 11.60 -0.58
C THR A 34 6.29 11.26 -1.97
N GLY A 35 7.30 11.99 -2.47
CA GLY A 35 7.92 11.72 -3.77
C GLY A 35 8.57 10.33 -3.81
N PHE A 36 9.17 9.89 -2.70
CA PHE A 36 9.77 8.57 -2.60
C PHE A 36 8.70 7.49 -2.70
N ILE A 37 7.60 7.60 -1.95
CA ILE A 37 6.49 6.64 -2.02
C ILE A 37 5.92 6.58 -3.44
N THR A 38 5.69 7.73 -4.09
CA THR A 38 5.25 7.78 -5.49
C THR A 38 6.23 7.08 -6.41
N PHE A 39 7.53 7.34 -6.25
CA PHE A 39 8.57 6.67 -7.02
C PHE A 39 8.53 5.13 -6.86
N LEU A 40 8.30 4.61 -5.65
CA LEU A 40 8.15 3.16 -5.44
C LEU A 40 6.94 2.56 -6.16
N ILE A 41 5.84 3.30 -6.21
CA ILE A 41 4.62 2.89 -6.91
C ILE A 41 4.86 2.92 -8.42
N ASP A 42 5.47 3.97 -8.95
CA ASP A 42 5.75 4.14 -10.38
C ASP A 42 6.76 3.13 -10.92
N GLN A 43 7.70 2.67 -10.08
CA GLN A 43 8.63 1.58 -10.42
C GLN A 43 8.02 0.17 -10.23
N GLU A 44 6.72 0.06 -9.94
CA GLU A 44 6.00 -1.19 -9.71
C GLU A 44 6.59 -2.07 -8.58
N LEU A 45 7.35 -1.47 -7.65
CA LEU A 45 7.95 -2.18 -6.52
C LEU A 45 6.92 -2.54 -5.44
N VAL A 46 5.79 -1.84 -5.44
CA VAL A 46 4.62 -2.16 -4.60
C VAL A 46 3.47 -2.55 -5.53
N PRO A 47 3.07 -3.83 -5.56
CA PRO A 47 1.97 -4.27 -6.42
C PRO A 47 0.68 -3.51 -6.11
N THR A 48 -0.03 -3.06 -7.15
CA THR A 48 -1.30 -2.31 -7.00
C THR A 48 -2.34 -3.07 -6.19
N THR A 49 -2.32 -4.40 -6.24
CA THR A 49 -3.17 -5.28 -5.41
C THR A 49 -2.88 -5.10 -3.92
N ASN A 50 -1.61 -4.97 -3.54
CA ASN A 50 -1.19 -4.74 -2.16
C ASN A 50 -1.57 -3.32 -1.70
N ILE A 51 -1.42 -2.31 -2.58
CA ILE A 51 -1.88 -0.94 -2.30
C ILE A 51 -3.38 -0.95 -2.00
N LYS A 52 -4.20 -1.54 -2.89
CA LYS A 52 -5.66 -1.66 -2.70
C LYS A 52 -6.00 -2.38 -1.41
N LYS A 53 -5.36 -3.52 -1.13
CA LYS A 53 -5.57 -4.29 0.09
C LYS A 53 -5.28 -3.44 1.33
N TYR A 54 -4.10 -2.80 1.38
CA TYR A 54 -3.67 -1.96 2.50
C TYR A 54 -4.65 -0.82 2.76
N THR A 55 -5.02 -0.07 1.71
CA THR A 55 -5.91 1.09 1.82
C THR A 55 -7.33 0.69 2.25
N VAL A 56 -7.90 -0.38 1.68
CA VAL A 56 -9.24 -0.85 2.04
C VAL A 56 -9.28 -1.35 3.49
N LEU A 57 -8.25 -2.06 3.95
CA LEU A 57 -8.19 -2.56 5.33
C LEU A 57 -8.12 -1.41 6.35
N HIS A 58 -7.23 -0.44 6.12
CA HIS A 58 -7.12 0.72 7.01
C HIS A 58 -8.42 1.53 7.06
N GLU A 59 -9.04 1.78 5.90
CA GLU A 59 -10.28 2.55 5.87
C GLU A 59 -11.44 1.78 6.51
N TYR A 60 -11.48 0.45 6.35
CA TYR A 60 -12.44 -0.39 7.06
C TYR A 60 -12.27 -0.32 8.57
N GLU A 61 -11.04 -0.42 9.09
CA GLU A 61 -10.75 -0.30 10.51
C GLU A 61 -11.18 1.07 11.05
N ASN A 62 -10.86 2.15 10.34
CA ASN A 62 -11.28 3.51 10.67
C ASN A 62 -12.80 3.67 10.73
N LEU A 63 -13.53 3.05 9.79
CA LEU A 63 -14.99 3.06 9.78
C LEU A 63 -15.58 2.17 10.90
N HIS A 64 -14.96 1.02 11.15
CA HIS A 64 -15.45 0.06 12.14
C HIS A 64 -15.28 0.55 13.58
N GLN A 65 -14.16 1.23 13.89
CA GLN A 65 -13.95 1.89 15.17
C GLN A 65 -15.04 2.95 15.45
N LYS A 66 -15.53 3.63 14.41
CA LYS A 66 -16.58 4.63 14.52
C LYS A 66 -17.98 4.01 14.63
N LEU A 67 -18.21 2.85 13.99
CA LEU A 67 -19.53 2.20 13.91
C LEU A 67 -19.40 0.66 14.00
N PRO A 68 -19.24 0.09 15.22
CA PRO A 68 -18.95 -1.34 15.41
C PRO A 68 -20.03 -2.30 14.87
N ALA A 69 -21.28 -1.85 14.80
CA ALA A 69 -22.41 -2.71 14.42
C ALA A 69 -22.74 -2.71 12.91
N GLN A 70 -22.00 -2.00 12.07
CA GLN A 70 -22.44 -1.70 10.69
C GLN A 70 -21.48 -2.24 9.61
N LYS A 71 -21.07 -3.51 9.72
CA LYS A 71 -20.15 -4.16 8.75
C LYS A 71 -20.63 -4.06 7.31
N THR A 72 -21.91 -4.36 7.05
CA THR A 72 -22.49 -4.28 5.70
C THR A 72 -22.46 -2.86 5.15
N ARG A 73 -22.80 -1.86 5.99
CA ARG A 73 -22.77 -0.44 5.58
C ARG A 73 -21.34 0.03 5.31
N ALA A 74 -20.37 -0.39 6.13
CA ALA A 74 -18.96 -0.11 5.90
C ALA A 74 -18.51 -0.68 4.56
N VAL A 75 -18.84 -1.93 4.24
CA VAL A 75 -18.51 -2.54 2.95
C VAL A 75 -19.12 -1.78 1.78
N HIS A 76 -20.41 -1.43 1.84
CA HIS A 76 -21.06 -0.62 0.80
C HIS A 76 -20.35 0.74 0.64
N THR A 77 -20.05 1.42 1.74
CA THR A 77 -19.37 2.73 1.73
C THR A 77 -17.98 2.63 1.09
N LEU A 78 -17.25 1.55 1.37
CA LEU A 78 -15.92 1.31 0.80
C LEU A 78 -15.99 0.97 -0.69
N ALA A 79 -16.98 0.18 -1.10
CA ALA A 79 -17.22 -0.16 -2.49
C ALA A 79 -17.48 1.11 -3.33
N GLU A 80 -18.32 2.02 -2.82
CA GLU A 80 -18.58 3.31 -3.45
C GLU A 80 -17.34 4.21 -3.48
N ARG A 81 -16.65 4.38 -2.34
CA ARG A 81 -15.48 5.30 -2.24
C ARG A 81 -14.32 4.89 -3.14
N PHE A 82 -14.04 3.59 -3.22
CA PHE A 82 -12.93 3.06 -4.00
C PHE A 82 -13.34 2.63 -5.41
N ASN A 83 -14.61 2.80 -5.79
CA ASN A 83 -15.16 2.37 -7.07
C ASN A 83 -14.82 0.91 -7.41
N ILE A 84 -15.05 0.02 -6.44
CA ILE A 84 -14.85 -1.44 -6.58
C ILE A 84 -16.09 -2.19 -6.13
N SER A 85 -16.24 -3.44 -6.56
CA SER A 85 -17.39 -4.25 -6.14
C SER A 85 -17.35 -4.57 -4.64
N GLU A 86 -18.52 -4.67 -4.00
CA GLU A 86 -18.61 -5.17 -2.61
C GLU A 86 -17.97 -6.55 -2.45
N ARG A 87 -18.07 -7.42 -3.47
CA ARG A 87 -17.38 -8.72 -3.49
C ARG A 87 -15.87 -8.56 -3.37
N SER A 88 -15.28 -7.57 -4.05
CA SER A 88 -13.85 -7.27 -3.95
C SER A 88 -13.47 -6.80 -2.55
N VAL A 89 -14.28 -5.94 -1.94
CA VAL A 89 -14.09 -5.49 -0.55
C VAL A 89 -14.16 -6.70 0.40
N TRP A 90 -15.20 -7.54 0.28
CA TRP A 90 -15.32 -8.75 1.09
C TRP A 90 -14.14 -9.70 0.93
N GLY A 91 -13.65 -9.89 -0.30
CA GLY A 91 -12.46 -10.71 -0.57
C GLY A 91 -11.22 -10.19 0.15
N ILE A 92 -11.01 -8.87 0.14
CA ILE A 92 -9.92 -8.21 0.87
C ILE A 92 -10.08 -8.43 2.39
N LEU A 93 -11.27 -8.22 2.94
CA LEU A 93 -11.54 -8.36 4.37
C LEU A 93 -11.42 -9.80 4.87
N GLN A 94 -11.87 -10.79 4.08
CA GLN A 94 -11.77 -12.21 4.42
C GLN A 94 -10.33 -12.71 4.34
N GLY A 95 -9.57 -12.29 3.32
CA GLY A 95 -8.16 -12.64 3.17
C GLY A 95 -7.25 -12.11 4.28
N ASN A 96 -7.72 -11.13 5.08
CA ASN A 96 -6.97 -10.61 6.23
C ASN A 96 -7.25 -11.35 7.55
N LYS A 97 -8.33 -12.15 7.64
CA LYS A 97 -8.65 -12.90 8.87
C LYS A 97 -7.81 -14.17 9.06
N ASN A 98 -7.06 -14.57 8.04
CA ASN A 98 -6.27 -15.80 8.02
C ASN A 98 -4.75 -15.52 7.97
N SER A 99 -4.31 -14.32 8.34
CA SER A 99 -2.89 -13.92 8.40
C SER A 99 -2.49 -13.54 9.82
#